data_AF-A0A1Z9JF15-F1
#
_entry.id   AF-A0A1Z9JF15-F1
#
_cell.length_a   1.000
_cell.length_b   1.000
_cell.length_c   1.000
_cell.angle_alpha   90.00
_cell.angle_beta   90.00
_cell.angle_gamma   90.00
#
_symmetry.space_group_name_H-M   'P 1'
#
loop_
_entity.id
_entity.type
_entity.pdbx_description
1 polymer ?
#
loop_
_entity_poly.entity_id
_entity_poly.type
_entity_poly.pdbx_seq_one_letter_code
_entity_poly.pdbx_strand_id
1 'polypeptide(L)'
;MMTTLLPLSALLLVQVASAGAAEFDQCVLIDKVLNRLGSAMAINRMIIAEGQDPIRVDQASQELDELNRRYRSTKRQGEKLRCDGSSRD
;
A
#
# COMPACT_ATOMS: atom_id res chain seq x y z
N MET A 1 3.81 -10.14 -56.18
CA MET A 1 3.26 -10.22 -54.81
C MET A 1 3.91 -9.10 -54.00
N MET A 2 3.09 -8.23 -53.44
CA MET A 2 3.46 -6.89 -52.94
C MET A 2 4.16 -6.99 -51.59
N THR A 3 5.39 -6.47 -51.47
CA THR A 3 6.10 -6.28 -50.19
C THR A 3 5.54 -5.04 -49.48
N THR A 4 4.87 -5.23 -48.35
CA THR A 4 4.39 -4.14 -47.50
C THR A 4 5.55 -3.56 -46.70
N LEU A 5 6.09 -2.42 -47.16
CA LEU A 5 6.95 -1.54 -46.37
C LEU A 5 6.09 -0.88 -45.28
N LEU A 6 6.18 -1.37 -44.05
CA LEU A 6 5.64 -0.66 -42.89
C LEU A 6 6.43 0.65 -42.71
N PRO A 7 5.76 1.82 -42.58
CA PRO A 7 6.45 3.09 -42.42
C PRO A 7 7.22 3.12 -41.10
N LEU A 8 8.44 3.65 -41.12
CA LEU A 8 9.36 3.74 -39.96
C LEU A 8 8.70 4.43 -38.75
N SER A 9 7.72 5.30 -38.99
CA SER A 9 6.91 5.99 -37.99
C SER A 9 5.96 5.06 -37.21
N ALA A 10 5.59 3.89 -37.75
CA ALA A 10 4.77 2.91 -37.04
C ALA A 10 5.57 2.16 -35.95
N LEU A 11 6.89 2.00 -36.10
CA LEU A 11 7.72 1.33 -35.09
C LEU A 11 7.91 2.16 -33.81
N LEU A 12 7.88 3.49 -33.91
CA LEU A 12 8.10 4.38 -32.76
C LEU A 12 6.92 4.38 -31.77
N LEU A 13 5.70 4.17 -32.25
CA LEU A 13 4.50 4.17 -31.39
C LEU A 13 4.35 2.88 -30.57
N VAL A 14 4.95 1.76 -31.00
CA VAL A 14 4.87 0.48 -30.28
C VAL A 14 5.78 0.46 -29.04
N GLN A 15 6.89 1.20 -29.05
CA GLN A 15 7.87 1.16 -27.96
C GLN A 15 7.41 1.90 -26.69
N VAL A 16 6.52 2.89 -26.82
CA VAL A 16 6.02 3.70 -25.69
C VAL A 16 5.01 2.94 -24.82
N ALA A 17 4.39 1.88 -25.33
CA ALA A 17 3.40 1.11 -24.57
C ALA A 17 4.02 0.20 -23.49
N SER A 18 5.32 -0.10 -23.57
CA SER A 18 5.97 -1.09 -22.69
C SER A 18 6.70 -0.49 -21.48
N ALA A 19 6.90 0.83 -21.43
CA ALA A 19 7.69 1.50 -20.38
C ALA A 19 6.87 1.96 -19.15
N GLY A 20 5.56 1.70 -19.12
CA GLY A 20 4.66 2.26 -18.09
C GLY A 20 4.00 1.25 -17.16
N ALA A 21 4.14 -0.05 -17.41
CA ALA A 21 3.55 -1.09 -16.56
C ALA A 21 4.64 -1.69 -15.66
N ALA A 22 5.15 -0.90 -14.71
CA ALA A 22 5.57 -1.55 -13.46
C ALA A 22 4.31 -2.21 -12.93
N GLU A 23 4.24 -3.54 -13.03
CA GLU A 23 3.16 -4.35 -12.52
C GLU A 23 2.87 -3.87 -11.10
N PHE A 24 1.68 -3.28 -10.90
CA PHE A 24 1.28 -2.75 -9.60
C PHE A 24 1.14 -3.95 -8.67
N ASP A 25 2.22 -4.26 -7.94
CA ASP A 25 2.20 -5.35 -6.98
C ASP A 25 1.30 -4.93 -5.80
N GLN A 26 0.04 -5.35 -5.88
CA GLN A 26 -0.99 -5.05 -4.90
C GLN A 26 -0.59 -5.56 -3.51
N CYS A 27 0.20 -6.63 -3.43
CA CYS A 27 0.68 -7.18 -2.18
C CYS A 27 1.77 -6.31 -1.55
N VAL A 28 2.72 -5.81 -2.35
CA VAL A 28 3.70 -4.80 -1.90
C VAL A 28 3.01 -3.53 -1.42
N LEU A 29 1.95 -3.08 -2.09
CA LEU A 29 1.19 -1.92 -1.65
C LEU A 29 0.48 -2.19 -0.31
N ILE A 30 -0.18 -3.34 -0.17
CA ILE A 30 -0.86 -3.73 1.07
C ILE A 30 0.11 -3.79 2.24
N ASP A 31 1.28 -4.38 2.04
CA ASP A 31 2.30 -4.45 3.08
C ASP A 31 2.80 -3.06 3.50
N LYS A 32 3.07 -2.16 2.54
CA LYS A 32 3.41 -0.76 2.83
C LYS A 32 2.32 -0.05 3.64
N VAL A 33 1.05 -0.30 3.32
CA VAL A 33 -0.08 0.27 4.08
C VAL A 33 -0.14 -0.31 5.49
N LEU A 34 -0.01 -1.63 5.65
CA LEU A 34 0.00 -2.29 6.96
C LEU A 34 1.14 -1.79 7.85
N ASN A 35 2.35 -1.63 7.29
CA ASN A 35 3.51 -1.11 8.01
C ASN A 35 3.30 0.34 8.47
N ARG A 36 2.74 1.20 7.62
CA ARG A 36 2.40 2.59 8.00
C ARG A 36 1.35 2.64 9.10
N LEU A 37 0.30 1.83 8.99
CA LEU A 37 -0.74 1.73 10.02
C LEU A 37 -0.15 1.22 11.35
N GLY A 38 0.69 0.18 11.30
CA GLY A 38 1.37 -0.36 12.49
C GLY A 38 2.25 0.66 13.19
N SER A 39 3.01 1.45 12.43
CA SER A 39 3.83 2.55 12.97
C SER A 39 2.98 3.63 13.64
N ALA A 40 1.91 4.09 13.00
CA ALA A 40 1.00 5.08 13.57
C ALA A 40 0.30 4.56 14.84
N MET A 41 -0.04 3.27 14.89
CA MET A 41 -0.57 2.63 16.09
C MET A 41 0.46 2.61 17.23
N ALA A 42 1.73 2.30 16.93
CA ALA A 42 2.79 2.30 17.93
C ALA A 42 3.00 3.69 18.55
N ILE A 43 2.98 4.74 17.72
CA ILE A 43 3.06 6.13 18.17
C ILE A 43 1.89 6.47 19.10
N ASN A 44 0.65 6.15 18.72
CA ASN A 44 -0.52 6.42 19.56
C ASN A 44 -0.46 5.65 20.89
N ARG A 45 -0.01 4.40 20.89
CA ARG A 45 0.20 3.63 22.12
C ARG A 45 1.25 4.26 23.03
N MET A 46 2.31 4.83 22.46
CA MET A 46 3.33 5.54 23.21
C MET A 46 2.74 6.80 23.88
N ILE A 47 1.97 7.60 23.14
CA ILE A 47 1.28 8.80 23.69
C ILE A 47 0.35 8.42 24.84
N ILE A 48 -0.44 7.35 24.68
CA ILE A 48 -1.33 6.84 25.72
C ILE A 48 -0.54 6.40 26.96
N ALA A 49 0.58 5.69 26.75
CA ALA A 49 1.42 5.19 27.84
C ALA A 49 2.15 6.32 28.58
N GLU A 50 2.56 7.38 27.89
CA GLU A 50 3.17 8.55 28.51
C GLU A 50 2.21 9.27 29.46
N GLY A 51 0.91 9.35 29.11
CA GLY A 51 -0.14 9.79 30.03
C GLY A 51 -0.06 11.25 30.49
N GLN A 52 0.80 12.07 29.88
CA GLN A 52 1.13 13.42 30.37
C GLN A 52 0.02 14.45 30.14
N ASP A 53 -0.78 14.30 29.08
CA ASP A 53 -1.86 15.23 28.70
C ASP A 53 -3.15 14.44 28.42
N PRO A 54 -4.20 14.62 29.24
CA PRO A 54 -5.44 13.84 29.10
C PRO A 54 -6.18 14.10 27.78
N ILE A 55 -6.09 15.30 27.20
CA ILE A 55 -6.72 15.60 25.91
C ILE A 55 -5.99 14.83 24.80
N ARG A 56 -4.65 14.84 24.83
CA ARG A 56 -3.84 14.10 23.86
C ARG A 56 -4.00 12.59 24.01
N VAL A 57 -4.15 12.09 25.23
CA VAL A 57 -4.42 10.66 25.49
C VAL A 57 -5.78 10.25 24.93
N ASP A 58 -6.82 11.05 25.11
CA ASP A 58 -8.15 10.77 24.57
C ASP A 58 -8.15 10.79 23.03
N GLN A 59 -7.54 11.82 22.42
CA GLN A 59 -7.36 11.88 20.96
C GLN A 59 -6.58 10.67 20.43
N ALA A 60 -5.46 10.31 21.08
CA ALA A 60 -4.66 9.17 20.68
C ALA A 60 -5.42 7.83 20.82
N SER A 61 -6.28 7.71 21.81
CA SER A 61 -7.14 6.53 22.01
C SER A 61 -8.17 6.40 20.90
N GLN A 62 -8.84 7.50 20.53
CA GLN A 62 -9.80 7.52 19.43
C GLN A 62 -9.14 7.22 18.08
N GLU A 63 -7.96 7.81 17.82
CA GLU A 63 -7.17 7.52 16.62
C GLU A 63 -6.70 6.06 16.59
N LEU A 64 -6.28 5.50 17.73
CA LEU A 64 -5.84 4.11 17.81
C LEU A 64 -6.99 3.14 17.45
N ASP A 65 -8.22 3.43 17.85
CA ASP A 65 -9.40 2.64 17.47
C ASP A 65 -9.67 2.68 15.96
N GLU A 66 -9.58 3.87 15.36
CA GLU A 66 -9.67 4.07 13.92
C GLU A 66 -8.61 3.26 13.16
N LEU A 67 -7.35 3.36 13.61
CA LEU A 67 -6.21 2.66 13.01
C LEU A 67 -6.35 1.13 13.14
N ASN A 68 -6.83 0.63 14.28
CA ASN A 68 -7.12 -0.80 14.45
C ASN A 68 -8.16 -1.31 13.44
N ARG A 69 -9.25 -0.55 13.22
CA ARG A 69 -10.28 -0.90 12.22
C ARG A 69 -9.68 -0.93 10.81
N ARG A 70 -8.90 0.09 10.45
CA ARG A 70 -8.22 0.19 9.15
C ARG A 70 -7.23 -0.96 8.96
N TYR A 71 -6.38 -1.24 9.94
CA TYR A 71 -5.40 -2.32 9.88
C TYR A 71 -6.06 -3.68 9.65
N ARG A 72 -7.12 -4.00 10.41
CA ARG A 72 -7.88 -5.25 10.24
C ARG A 72 -8.55 -5.32 8.86
N SER A 73 -9.08 -4.21 8.35
CA SER A 73 -9.67 -4.15 7.02
C SER A 73 -8.64 -4.39 5.92
N THR A 74 -7.50 -3.69 5.97
CA THR A 74 -6.40 -3.85 5.01
C THR A 74 -5.84 -5.27 5.05
N LYS A 75 -5.67 -5.85 6.25
CA LYS A 75 -5.21 -7.24 6.39
C LYS A 75 -6.17 -8.22 5.70
N ARG A 76 -7.48 -8.07 5.92
CA ARG A 76 -8.49 -8.90 5.23
C ARG A 76 -8.48 -8.71 3.71
N GLN A 77 -8.14 -7.52 3.21
CA GLN A 77 -7.97 -7.30 1.77
C GLN A 77 -6.75 -8.06 1.25
N GLY A 78 -5.62 -8.02 1.97
CA GLY A 78 -4.44 -8.83 1.65
C GLY A 78 -4.75 -10.34 1.63
N GLU A 79 -5.51 -10.82 2.61
CA GLU A 79 -5.96 -12.22 2.66
C GLU A 79 -6.83 -12.60 1.43
N LYS A 80 -7.78 -11.73 1.03
CA LYS A 80 -8.61 -11.95 -0.17
C LYS A 80 -7.81 -11.98 -1.46
N LEU A 81 -6.75 -11.19 -1.54
CA LEU A 81 -5.87 -11.10 -2.69
C LEU A 81 -4.79 -12.20 -2.68
N ARG A 82 -4.77 -13.07 -1.66
CA ARG A 82 -3.74 -14.12 -1.50
C ARG A 82 -2.34 -13.51 -1.52
N CYS A 83 -2.17 -12.45 -0.74
CA CYS A 83 -0.86 -11.87 -0.44
C CYS A 83 -0.14 -12.66 0.67
N ASP A 84 -0.32 -13.98 0.70
CA ASP A 84 0.34 -14.91 1.60
C ASP A 84 1.80 -15.09 1.19
N GLY A 85 2.66 -14.16 1.59
CA GLY A 85 4.11 -14.31 1.36
C GLY A 85 5.01 -13.12 1.70
N SER A 86 4.50 -11.89 1.83
CA SER A 86 5.42 -10.73 2.03
C SER A 86 5.69 -10.37 3.50
N SER A 87 5.05 -11.06 4.45
CA SER A 87 5.25 -10.82 5.88
C SER A 87 6.02 -11.98 6.48
N ARG A 88 7.36 -11.87 6.43
CA ARG A 88 8.42 -12.56 7.22
C ARG A 88 9.61 -12.91 6.33
N ASP A 89 10.44 -11.91 6.04
CA ASP A 89 11.90 -12.05 5.96
C ASP A 89 12.51 -10.82 6.66
#